data_AF-A0A9E3KAB2-F1
#
_entry.id   AF-A0A9E3KAB2-F1
#
_cell.length_a   1.000
_cell.length_b   1.000
_cell.length_c   1.000
_cell.angle_alpha   90.00
_cell.angle_beta   90.00
_cell.angle_gamma   90.00
#
_symmetry.space_group_name_H-M   'P 1'
#
loop_
_entity.id
_entity.type
_entity.pdbx_description
1 polymer ?
#
loop_
_entity_poly.entity_id
_entity_poly.type
_entity_poly.pdbx_seq_one_letter_code
_entity_poly.pdbx_strand_id
1 'polypeptide(L)'
;MTTFTDLANIALTGYPRADGRKGIRNVVVVAYLVECAHHVARLIVNNFPDQPVHLIGFPGCYPNEYADKIMKRVLTHPNVGAELLVSLGCESFDKGGLAQAVTDSGRPVHTVTI
;
A
#
# COMPACT_ATOMS: atom_id res chain seq x y z
N MET A 1 -29.57 26.98 -5.94
CA MET A 1 -28.72 27.57 -4.90
C MET A 1 -28.83 26.65 -3.69
N THR A 2 -27.98 25.62 -3.61
CA THR A 2 -27.96 24.67 -2.47
C THR A 2 -27.49 25.42 -1.23
N THR A 3 -28.31 25.44 -0.19
CA THR A 3 -27.98 26.10 1.09
C THR A 3 -27.02 25.24 1.91
N PHE A 4 -26.17 25.84 2.74
CA PHE A 4 -25.18 25.14 3.60
C PHE A 4 -25.79 24.01 4.46
N THR A 5 -27.09 24.07 4.75
CA THR A 5 -27.86 23.05 5.46
C THR A 5 -27.97 21.70 4.69
N ASP A 6 -27.88 21.71 3.36
CA ASP A 6 -27.91 20.48 2.54
C ASP A 6 -26.60 19.68 2.59
N LEU A 7 -25.47 20.34 2.90
CA LEU A 7 -24.17 19.67 3.01
C LEU A 7 -24.05 18.81 4.27
N ALA A 8 -24.83 19.12 5.32
CA ALA A 8 -24.78 18.41 6.60
C ALA A 8 -25.29 16.96 6.52
N ASN A 9 -26.06 16.62 5.48
CA ASN A 9 -26.66 15.30 5.29
C ASN A 9 -26.12 14.55 4.05
N ILE A 10 -24.97 14.96 3.50
CA ILE A 10 -24.32 14.20 2.42
C ILE A 10 -23.71 12.91 2.98
N ALA A 11 -24.37 11.80 2.71
CA ALA A 11 -23.83 10.47 3.00
C ALA A 11 -22.79 10.08 1.94
N LEU A 12 -21.55 9.84 2.37
CA LEU A 12 -20.47 9.33 1.53
C LEU A 12 -20.21 7.86 1.87
N THR A 13 -20.18 7.02 0.85
CA THR A 13 -19.72 5.62 0.99
C THR A 13 -18.18 5.60 1.04
N GLY A 14 -17.62 4.80 1.93
CA GLY A 14 -16.18 4.65 2.06
C GLY A 14 -15.78 3.38 2.80
N TYR A 15 -14.47 3.17 2.94
CA TYR A 15 -13.88 2.01 3.57
C TYR A 15 -13.38 2.38 4.97
N PRO A 16 -14.05 1.93 6.04
CA PRO A 16 -13.60 2.19 7.41
C PRO A 16 -12.31 1.42 7.69
N ARG A 17 -11.40 2.04 8.46
CA ARG A 17 -10.14 1.43 8.91
C ARG A 17 -10.12 1.33 10.43
N ALA A 18 -9.33 0.38 10.96
CA ALA A 18 -9.18 0.15 12.40
C ALA A 18 -8.65 1.39 13.15
N ASP A 19 -7.88 2.25 12.47
CA ASP A 19 -7.35 3.49 13.01
C ASP A 19 -8.33 4.69 12.97
N GLY A 20 -9.60 4.45 12.61
CA GLY A 20 -10.65 5.48 12.54
C GLY A 20 -10.63 6.35 11.28
N ARG A 21 -9.59 6.27 10.45
CA ARG A 21 -9.55 6.94 9.14
C ARG A 21 -10.46 6.21 8.15
N LYS A 22 -10.82 6.90 7.07
CA LYS A 22 -11.73 6.40 6.04
C LYS A 22 -11.08 6.52 4.67
N GLY A 23 -11.08 5.43 3.91
CA GLY A 23 -10.69 5.43 2.50
C GLY A 23 -11.86 5.76 1.60
N ILE A 24 -11.62 6.51 0.53
CA ILE A 24 -12.57 6.70 -0.58
C ILE A 24 -12.33 5.69 -1.71
N ARG A 25 -11.28 4.88 -1.60
CA ARG A 25 -10.91 3.76 -2.49
C ARG A 25 -10.43 2.59 -1.63
N ASN A 26 -10.37 1.40 -2.24
CA ASN A 26 -9.82 0.20 -1.61
C ASN A 26 -8.86 -0.50 -2.56
N VAL A 27 -7.63 -0.02 -2.58
CA VAL A 27 -6.56 -0.47 -3.47
C VAL A 27 -5.75 -1.59 -2.81
N VAL A 28 -5.39 -2.59 -3.59
CA VAL A 28 -4.34 -3.56 -3.23
C VAL A 28 -3.01 -3.05 -3.79
N VAL A 29 -1.99 -2.93 -2.95
CA VAL A 29 -0.66 -2.50 -3.39
C VAL A 29 0.25 -3.71 -3.57
N VAL A 30 0.84 -3.85 -4.76
CA VAL A 30 1.98 -4.73 -4.98
C VAL A 30 3.24 -3.89 -4.83
N ALA A 31 3.97 -4.13 -3.75
CA ALA A 31 5.08 -3.31 -3.30
C ALA A 31 6.42 -4.00 -3.59
N TYR A 32 7.20 -3.51 -4.57
CA TYR A 32 8.57 -4.02 -4.76
C TYR A 32 9.55 -3.30 -3.84
N LEU A 33 10.46 -4.07 -3.23
CA LEU A 33 11.41 -3.54 -2.23
C LEU A 33 12.83 -3.33 -2.76
N VAL A 34 13.05 -3.68 -4.04
CA VAL A 34 14.30 -3.49 -4.77
C VAL A 34 14.03 -3.52 -6.28
N GLU A 35 14.86 -2.85 -7.09
CA GLU A 35 14.67 -2.80 -8.54
C GLU A 35 14.65 -4.19 -9.19
N CYS A 36 15.45 -5.14 -8.71
CA CYS A 36 15.44 -6.50 -9.25
C CYS A 36 14.07 -7.20 -9.12
N ALA A 37 13.28 -6.85 -8.09
CA ALA A 37 11.95 -7.40 -7.86
C ALA A 37 10.85 -6.62 -8.63
N HIS A 38 11.16 -5.42 -9.16
CA HIS A 38 10.20 -4.57 -9.86
C HIS A 38 9.61 -5.26 -11.09
N HIS A 39 10.42 -6.01 -11.84
CA HIS A 39 9.93 -6.74 -13.02
C HIS A 39 8.82 -7.74 -12.66
N VAL A 40 9.05 -8.59 -11.66
CA VAL A 40 8.06 -9.58 -11.21
C VAL A 40 6.83 -8.89 -10.62
N ALA A 41 7.01 -7.86 -9.79
CA ALA A 41 5.92 -7.08 -9.24
C ALA A 41 5.04 -6.45 -10.34
N ARG A 42 5.64 -5.94 -11.41
CA ARG A 42 4.92 -5.40 -12.57
C ARG A 42 4.14 -6.48 -13.31
N LEU A 43 4.72 -7.66 -13.52
CA LEU A 43 4.00 -8.78 -14.13
C LEU A 43 2.77 -9.18 -13.30
N ILE A 44 2.88 -9.21 -11.96
CA ILE A 44 1.73 -9.46 -11.08
C ILE A 44 0.63 -8.43 -11.33
N VAL A 45 0.96 -7.13 -11.26
CA VAL A 45 -0.03 -6.05 -11.43
C VAL A 45 -0.70 -6.08 -12.81
N ASN A 46 0.05 -6.41 -13.87
CA ASN A 46 -0.47 -6.51 -15.23
C ASN A 46 -1.54 -7.62 -15.42
N ASN A 47 -1.65 -8.57 -14.50
CA ASN A 47 -2.72 -9.58 -14.52
C ASN A 47 -4.07 -9.06 -14.00
N PHE A 48 -4.12 -7.82 -13.51
CA PHE A 48 -5.32 -7.21 -12.93
C PHE A 48 -5.71 -5.90 -13.65
N PRO A 49 -5.95 -5.94 -14.98
CA PRO A 49 -6.38 -4.75 -15.71
C PRO A 49 -7.72 -4.23 -15.16
N ASP A 50 -7.85 -2.90 -15.10
CA ASP A 50 -9.03 -2.18 -14.62
C ASP A 50 -9.48 -2.50 -13.18
N GLN A 51 -8.66 -3.23 -12.42
CA GLN A 51 -8.86 -3.50 -11.01
C GLN A 51 -8.03 -2.52 -10.17
N PRO A 52 -8.42 -2.24 -8.91
CA PRO A 52 -7.70 -1.30 -8.05
C PRO A 52 -6.43 -1.94 -7.46
N VAL A 53 -5.50 -2.34 -8.34
CA VAL A 53 -4.21 -2.95 -7.99
C VAL A 53 -3.10 -2.03 -8.46
N HIS A 54 -2.29 -1.51 -7.53
CA HIS A 54 -1.27 -0.52 -7.83
C HIS A 54 0.14 -1.06 -7.63
N LEU A 55 1.05 -0.73 -8.54
CA LEU A 55 2.48 -0.98 -8.41
C LEU A 55 3.14 0.20 -7.70
N ILE A 56 3.74 -0.05 -6.55
CA ILE A 56 4.48 0.97 -5.76
C ILE A 56 5.80 0.32 -5.32
N GLY A 57 6.85 1.09 -5.10
CA GLY A 57 8.07 0.50 -4.55
C GLY A 57 9.24 1.46 -4.46
N PHE A 58 10.35 0.91 -3.99
CA PHE A 58 11.62 1.59 -3.88
C PHE A 58 12.69 0.78 -4.63
N PRO A 59 13.43 1.39 -5.58
CA PRO A 59 14.37 0.65 -6.42
C PRO A 59 15.72 0.39 -5.75
N GLY A 60 16.05 1.10 -4.66
CA GLY A 60 17.38 1.03 -4.05
C GLY A 60 17.66 -0.28 -3.31
N CYS A 61 18.89 -0.78 -3.41
CA CYS A 61 19.38 -1.98 -2.74
C CYS A 61 20.29 -1.64 -1.54
N TYR A 62 19.88 -0.66 -0.73
CA TYR A 62 20.66 -0.17 0.42
C TYR A 62 19.71 0.37 1.51
N PRO A 63 20.15 0.45 2.78
CA PRO A 63 19.31 1.01 3.85
C PRO A 63 18.95 2.47 3.55
N ASN A 64 17.66 2.81 3.59
CA ASN A 64 17.18 4.15 3.31
C ASN A 64 16.00 4.50 4.19
N GLU A 65 16.24 5.30 5.24
CA GLU A 65 15.22 5.70 6.22
C GLU A 65 14.09 6.52 5.59
N TYR A 66 14.39 7.33 4.57
CA TYR A 66 13.37 8.09 3.87
C TYR A 66 12.42 7.15 3.11
N ALA A 67 12.97 6.18 2.39
CA ALA A 67 12.18 5.18 1.67
C ALA A 67 11.33 4.35 2.63
N ASP A 68 11.89 3.88 3.75
CA ASP A 68 11.15 3.17 4.79
C ASP A 68 9.97 4.00 5.33
N LYS A 69 10.22 5.27 5.68
CA LYS A 69 9.17 6.19 6.15
C LYS A 69 8.07 6.37 5.11
N ILE A 70 8.43 6.59 3.85
CA ILE A 70 7.44 6.78 2.77
C ILE A 70 6.64 5.50 2.55
N MET A 71 7.30 4.35 2.43
CA MET A 71 6.63 3.06 2.23
C MET A 71 5.66 2.76 3.37
N LYS A 72 6.06 2.93 4.64
CA LYS A 72 5.17 2.77 5.80
C LYS A 72 3.94 3.68 5.71
N ARG A 73 4.10 4.94 5.28
CA ARG A 73 2.98 5.89 5.13
C ARG A 73 2.06 5.57 3.96
N VAL A 74 2.62 5.12 2.84
CA VAL A 74 1.84 4.76 1.65
C VAL A 74 1.05 3.48 1.88
N LEU A 75 1.70 2.44 2.42
CA LEU A 75 1.05 1.15 2.67
C LEU A 75 -0.01 1.28 3.76
N THR A 76 0.22 2.06 4.82
CA THR A 76 -0.82 2.31 5.84
C THR A 76 -1.83 3.40 5.46
N HIS A 77 -1.89 3.85 4.20
CA HIS A 77 -2.83 4.90 3.78
C HIS A 77 -4.30 4.40 3.82
N PRO A 78 -5.31 5.24 4.11
CA PRO A 78 -6.71 4.78 4.20
C PRO A 78 -7.27 4.20 2.90
N ASN A 79 -6.74 4.61 1.75
CA ASN A 79 -7.11 4.07 0.44
C ASN A 79 -6.46 2.72 0.12
N VAL A 80 -5.48 2.27 0.89
CA VAL A 80 -4.85 0.95 0.74
C VAL A 80 -5.53 -0.02 1.69
N GLY A 81 -6.00 -1.13 1.13
CA GLY A 81 -6.73 -2.17 1.85
C GLY A 81 -5.98 -3.46 2.06
N ALA A 82 -4.94 -3.73 1.27
CA ALA A 82 -4.09 -4.91 1.38
C ALA A 82 -2.78 -4.69 0.63
N GLU A 83 -1.77 -5.49 0.98
CA GLU A 83 -0.41 -5.35 0.46
C GLU A 83 0.24 -6.69 0.14
N LEU A 84 0.88 -6.76 -1.03
CA LEU A 84 1.79 -7.84 -1.41
C LEU A 84 3.20 -7.28 -1.54
N LEU A 85 4.07 -7.58 -0.59
CA LEU A 85 5.49 -7.21 -0.66
C LEU A 85 6.24 -8.22 -1.54
N VAL A 86 7.00 -7.72 -2.51
CA VAL A 86 7.83 -8.51 -3.43
C VAL A 86 9.29 -8.19 -3.13
N SER A 87 10.00 -9.19 -2.62
CA SER A 87 11.38 -9.12 -2.13
C SER A 87 12.27 -10.05 -2.98
N LEU A 88 13.52 -9.68 -3.23
CA LEU A 88 14.51 -10.59 -3.82
C LEU A 88 15.29 -11.35 -2.72
N GLY A 89 15.33 -10.80 -1.52
CA GLY A 89 16.00 -11.39 -0.37
C GLY A 89 17.43 -10.90 -0.15
N CYS A 90 18.09 -10.35 -1.17
CA CYS A 90 19.42 -9.77 -1.05
C CYS A 90 19.44 -8.27 -0.75
N GLU A 91 18.29 -7.59 -0.81
CA GLU A 91 18.21 -6.16 -0.53
C GLU A 91 18.38 -5.84 0.96
N SER A 92 18.91 -4.65 1.25
CA SER A 92 19.04 -4.14 2.61
C SER A 92 17.80 -3.35 3.09
N PHE A 93 16.69 -3.45 2.37
CA PHE A 93 15.43 -2.85 2.80
C PHE A 93 14.80 -3.68 3.94
N ASP A 94 14.38 -3.04 5.02
CA ASP A 94 13.75 -3.72 6.16
C ASP A 94 12.30 -4.14 5.84
N LYS A 95 12.18 -5.25 5.09
CA LYS A 95 10.89 -5.83 4.74
C LYS A 95 10.10 -6.33 5.95
N GLY A 96 10.79 -6.77 7.00
CA GLY A 96 10.17 -7.28 8.23
C GLY A 96 9.49 -6.16 9.00
N GLY A 97 10.21 -5.06 9.26
CA GLY A 97 9.65 -3.88 9.91
C GLY A 97 8.55 -3.22 9.09
N LEU A 98 8.65 -3.23 7.76
CA LEU A 98 7.58 -2.75 6.88
C LEU A 98 6.31 -3.62 6.99
N ALA A 99 6.45 -4.95 6.91
CA ALA A 99 5.32 -5.88 7.04
C ALA A 99 4.65 -5.77 8.43
N GLN A 100 5.44 -5.60 9.49
CA GLN A 100 4.90 -5.40 10.84
C GLN A 100 4.10 -4.10 10.93
N ALA A 101 4.62 -2.99 10.42
CA ALA A 101 3.91 -1.71 10.42
C ALA A 101 2.55 -1.77 9.69
N VAL A 102 2.46 -2.56 8.62
CA VAL A 102 1.21 -2.78 7.89
C VAL A 102 0.25 -3.66 8.71
N THR A 103 0.74 -4.74 9.30
CA THR A 103 -0.03 -5.63 10.17
C THR A 103 -0.62 -4.86 11.36
N ASP A 104 0.19 -4.05 12.03
CA ASP A 104 -0.20 -3.20 13.16
C ASP A 104 -1.28 -2.18 12.78
N SER A 105 -1.35 -1.81 11.51
CA SER A 105 -2.38 -0.91 10.98
C SER A 105 -3.73 -1.61 10.72
N GLY A 106 -3.82 -2.92 10.98
CA GLY A 106 -5.01 -3.75 10.77
C GLY A 106 -5.25 -4.14 9.32
N ARG A 107 -4.20 -4.13 8.48
CA ARG A 107 -4.29 -4.48 7.05
C ARG A 107 -3.62 -5.84 6.79
N PRO A 108 -4.21 -6.67 5.90
CA PRO A 108 -3.61 -7.92 5.48
C PRO A 108 -2.40 -7.64 4.59
N VAL A 109 -1.24 -8.18 4.99
CA VAL A 109 0.00 -8.11 4.22
C VAL A 109 0.58 -9.51 4.02
N HIS A 110 1.11 -9.76 2.83
CA HIS A 110 1.89 -10.96 2.54
C HIS A 110 3.21 -10.58 1.90
N THR A 111 4.27 -11.35 2.19
CA THR A 111 5.60 -11.15 1.58
C THR A 111 5.96 -12.38 0.77
N VAL A 112 6.27 -12.16 -0.51
CA VAL A 112 6.85 -13.18 -1.39
C VAL A 112 8.31 -12.82 -1.62
N THR A 113 9.19 -13.79 -1.35
CA THR A 113 10.61 -13.68 -1.70
C THR A 113 10.87 -14.58 -2.92
N ILE A 114 11.41 -14.00 -3.98
CA ILE A 114 11.73 -14.66 -5.26
C ILE A 114 13.23 -14.83 -5.45
#